data_AF-A0A351SVY0-F1
#
_entry.id   AF-A0A351SVY0-F1
#
_cell.length_a   1.000
_cell.length_b   1.000
_cell.length_c   1.000
_cell.angle_alpha   90.00
_cell.angle_beta   90.00
_cell.angle_gamma   90.00
#
_symmetry.space_group_name_H-M   'P 1'
#
loop_
_entity.id
_entity.type
_entity.pdbx_description
1 polymer ?
#
loop_
_entity_poly.entity_id
_entity_poly.type
_entity_poly.pdbx_seq_one_letter_code
_entity_poly.pdbx_strand_id
1 'polypeptide(L)'
;MIIQGMQHRGFSFIEILASCSSFNTTDMNVARIIKNLQMVPEDHNPEDEIEALRLATDKEKINLGVLVRNPRPTLGDKFQEMQKKAKARAPEAKAQAAMEDLLAQFA
;
A
#
# COMPACT_ATOMS: atom_id res chain seq x y z
N MET A 1 -4.82 -14.40 1.50
CA MET A 1 -4.54 -12.97 1.22
C MET A 1 -4.38 -12.13 2.48
N ILE A 2 -5.31 -12.16 3.45
CA ILE A 2 -5.19 -11.37 4.70
C ILE A 2 -3.86 -11.58 5.43
N ILE A 3 -3.47 -12.84 5.68
CA ILE A 3 -2.18 -13.16 6.31
C ILE A 3 -1.01 -12.60 5.50
N GLN A 4 -1.03 -12.73 4.17
CA GLN A 4 0.01 -12.20 3.30
C GLN A 4 0.09 -10.66 3.37
N GLY A 5 -1.05 -9.98 3.45
CA GLY A 5 -1.12 -8.53 3.61
C GLY A 5 -0.59 -8.05 4.96
N MET A 6 -0.85 -8.79 6.05
CA MET A 6 -0.27 -8.51 7.37
C MET A 6 1.25 -8.72 7.41
N GLN A 7 1.74 -9.72 6.68
CA GLN A 7 3.17 -10.03 6.60
C GLN A 7 3.93 -9.12 5.60
N HIS A 8 3.22 -8.38 4.76
CA HIS A 8 3.84 -7.47 3.81
C HIS A 8 4.50 -6.29 4.54
N ARG A 9 5.81 -6.10 4.34
CA ARG A 9 6.55 -4.95 4.87
C ARG A 9 6.26 -3.70 4.03
N GLY A 10 5.13 -3.07 4.28
CA GLY A 10 4.66 -1.92 3.53
C GLY A 10 3.19 -1.66 3.78
N PHE A 11 2.60 -0.81 2.95
CA PHE A 11 1.15 -0.63 2.94
C PHE A 11 0.50 -1.77 2.15
N SER A 12 -0.49 -2.43 2.73
CA SER A 12 -1.29 -3.46 2.07
C SER A 12 -2.76 -3.05 2.03
N PHE A 13 -3.36 -3.16 0.85
CA PHE A 13 -4.78 -2.92 0.63
C PHE A 13 -5.44 -4.22 0.18
N ILE A 14 -6.53 -4.59 0.83
CA ILE A 14 -7.30 -5.80 0.52
C ILE A 14 -8.76 -5.39 0.38
N GLU A 15 -9.27 -5.44 -0.83
CA GLU A 15 -10.68 -5.27 -1.10
C GLU A 15 -11.41 -6.61 -0.88
N ILE A 16 -12.46 -6.58 -0.06
CA ILE A 16 -13.29 -7.76 0.25
C ILE A 16 -14.70 -7.45 -0.23
N LEU A 17 -15.13 -8.16 -1.27
CA LEU A 17 -16.51 -8.10 -1.75
C LEU A 17 -17.41 -8.88 -0.78
N ALA A 18 -18.12 -8.15 0.08
CA ALA A 18 -19.07 -8.70 1.04
C ALA A 18 -20.52 -8.37 0.64
N SER A 19 -21.35 -9.39 0.41
CA SER A 19 -22.75 -9.17 0.07
C SER A 19 -23.59 -8.70 1.26
N CYS A 20 -24.51 -7.76 1.03
CA CYS A 20 -25.52 -7.35 2.01
C CYS A 20 -26.93 -7.71 1.49
N SER A 21 -27.49 -8.79 2.02
CA SER A 21 -28.81 -9.31 1.61
C SER A 21 -29.98 -8.39 1.95
N SER A 22 -29.80 -7.47 2.91
CA SER A 22 -30.89 -6.65 3.44
C SER A 22 -31.14 -5.38 2.63
N PHE A 23 -30.11 -4.79 2.03
CA PHE A 23 -30.20 -3.45 1.41
C PHE A 23 -29.67 -3.38 -0.02
N ASN A 24 -28.72 -4.25 -0.39
CA ASN A 24 -28.14 -4.25 -1.73
C ASN A 24 -28.33 -5.62 -2.39
N THR A 25 -29.56 -5.88 -2.82
CA THR A 25 -29.98 -7.15 -3.42
C THR A 25 -29.62 -7.27 -4.91
N THR A 26 -29.25 -6.17 -5.56
CA THR A 26 -29.08 -6.07 -7.02
C THR A 26 -27.61 -5.96 -7.43
N ASP A 27 -26.85 -5.01 -6.88
CA ASP A 27 -25.46 -4.76 -7.29
C ASP A 27 -24.47 -5.70 -6.61
N MET A 28 -24.73 -6.07 -5.35
CA MET A 28 -23.95 -7.07 -4.62
C MET A 28 -24.64 -8.43 -4.53
N ASN A 29 -25.39 -8.79 -5.57
CA ASN A 29 -25.97 -10.11 -5.67
C ASN A 29 -24.86 -11.18 -5.77
N VAL A 30 -24.79 -12.04 -4.75
CA VAL A 30 -23.76 -13.09 -4.62
C VAL A 30 -23.67 -13.96 -5.87
N ALA A 31 -24.81 -14.34 -6.46
CA ALA A 31 -24.85 -15.22 -7.63
C ALA A 31 -24.25 -14.54 -8.88
N ARG A 32 -24.40 -13.22 -9.02
CA ARG A 32 -23.80 -12.44 -10.10
C ARG A 32 -22.30 -12.27 -9.90
N ILE A 33 -21.88 -11.93 -8.68
CA ILE A 33 -20.46 -11.78 -8.34
C ILE A 33 -19.73 -13.08 -8.63
N ILE A 34 -20.19 -14.21 -8.07
CA ILE A 34 -19.53 -15.51 -8.20
C ILE A 34 -19.35 -15.92 -9.67
N LYS A 35 -20.32 -15.63 -10.55
CA LYS A 35 -20.22 -15.96 -11.99
C LYS A 35 -19.08 -15.22 -12.72
N ASN A 36 -18.71 -14.04 -12.22
CA ASN A 36 -17.70 -13.20 -12.84
C ASN A 36 -16.35 -13.26 -12.13
N LEU A 37 -16.26 -13.96 -10.99
CA LEU A 37 -14.99 -14.16 -10.28
C LEU A 37 -14.07 -15.09 -11.08
N GLN A 38 -12.80 -14.72 -11.14
CA GLN A 38 -11.71 -15.61 -11.56
C GLN A 38 -10.47 -15.33 -10.72
N MET A 39 -9.59 -16.31 -10.60
CA MET A 39 -8.27 -16.07 -10.01
C MET A 39 -7.42 -15.28 -11.00
N VAL A 40 -6.50 -14.44 -10.49
CA VAL A 40 -5.44 -13.89 -11.33
C VAL A 40 -4.68 -15.02 -12.02
N PRO A 41 -4.26 -14.86 -13.29
CA PRO A 41 -3.49 -15.88 -14.01
C PRO A 41 -2.24 -16.31 -13.24
N GLU A 42 -1.84 -17.58 -13.37
CA GLU A 42 -0.66 -18.12 -12.66
C GLU A 42 0.66 -17.49 -13.13
N ASP A 43 0.71 -17.01 -14.37
CA ASP A 43 1.82 -16.32 -15.00
C ASP A 43 1.81 -14.80 -14.77
N HIS A 44 0.82 -14.29 -14.01
CA HIS A 44 0.74 -12.87 -13.66
C HIS A 44 1.99 -12.42 -12.90
N ASN A 45 2.66 -11.38 -13.41
CA ASN A 45 3.76 -10.73 -12.72
C ASN A 45 3.25 -9.62 -11.78
N PRO A 46 3.31 -9.81 -10.45
CA PRO A 46 2.80 -8.82 -9.50
C PRO A 46 3.66 -7.55 -9.39
N GLU A 47 4.83 -7.50 -10.05
CA GLU A 47 5.66 -6.27 -10.14
C GLU A 47 5.30 -5.39 -11.35
N ASP A 48 4.50 -5.90 -12.30
CA ASP A 48 4.02 -5.12 -13.44
C ASP A 48 2.78 -4.31 -13.04
N GLU A 49 2.99 -3.03 -12.72
CA GLU A 49 1.91 -2.12 -12.29
C GLU A 49 0.87 -1.86 -13.39
N ILE A 50 1.25 -1.95 -14.67
CA ILE A 50 0.33 -1.72 -15.79
C ILE A 50 -0.61 -2.91 -15.93
N GLU A 51 -0.07 -4.13 -15.89
CA GLU A 51 -0.87 -5.34 -15.96
C GLU A 51 -1.77 -5.49 -14.71
N ALA A 52 -1.23 -5.16 -13.53
CA ALA A 52 -2.02 -5.12 -12.30
C ALA A 52 -3.23 -4.17 -12.41
N LEU A 53 -3.04 -2.97 -13.00
CA LEU A 53 -4.12 -2.02 -13.21
C LEU A 53 -5.13 -2.52 -14.25
N ARG A 54 -4.67 -3.18 -15.32
CA ARG A 54 -5.54 -3.80 -16.32
C ARG A 54 -6.46 -4.84 -15.70
N LEU A 55 -5.91 -5.70 -14.83
CA LEU A 55 -6.67 -6.72 -14.11
C LEU A 55 -7.63 -6.12 -13.08
N ALA A 56 -7.23 -5.04 -12.39
CA ALA A 56 -8.07 -4.34 -11.42
C ALA A 56 -9.27 -3.62 -12.06
N THR A 57 -9.13 -3.19 -13.32
CA THR A 57 -10.14 -2.39 -14.04
C THR A 57 -10.95 -3.18 -15.06
N ASP A 58 -10.81 -4.51 -15.04
CA ASP A 58 -11.58 -5.43 -15.88
C ASP A 58 -13.09 -5.26 -15.60
N LYS A 59 -13.86 -5.04 -16.68
CA LYS A 59 -15.30 -4.80 -16.60
C LYS A 59 -16.13 -6.08 -16.71
N GLU A 60 -15.53 -7.15 -17.21
CA GLU A 60 -16.19 -8.43 -17.44
C GLU A 60 -15.92 -9.41 -16.31
N LYS A 61 -14.69 -9.39 -15.77
CA LYS A 61 -14.22 -10.31 -14.75
C LYS A 61 -13.78 -9.57 -13.49
N ILE A 62 -13.98 -10.22 -12.36
CA ILE A 62 -13.47 -9.79 -11.06
C ILE A 62 -12.26 -10.67 -10.75
N ASN A 63 -11.08 -10.10 -10.87
CA ASN A 63 -9.82 -10.81 -10.66
C ASN A 63 -9.49 -10.89 -9.16
N LEU A 64 -9.43 -12.11 -8.62
CA LEU A 64 -9.13 -12.40 -7.22
C LEU A 64 -7.70 -12.91 -7.05
N GLY A 65 -6.97 -12.25 -6.15
CA GLY A 65 -5.61 -12.64 -5.77
C GLY A 65 -4.75 -11.42 -5.52
N VAL A 66 -3.44 -11.59 -5.62
CA VAL A 66 -2.49 -10.48 -5.46
C VAL A 66 -2.30 -9.82 -6.82
N LEU A 67 -2.88 -8.62 -7.00
CA LEU A 67 -2.75 -7.85 -8.24
C LEU A 67 -1.39 -7.17 -8.35
N VAL A 68 -0.91 -6.56 -7.25
CA VAL A 68 0.38 -5.87 -7.21
C VAL A 68 1.11 -6.18 -5.91
N ARG A 69 2.43 -6.34 -5.96
CA ARG A 69 3.28 -6.55 -4.79
C ARG A 69 4.69 -6.02 -5.03
N ASN A 70 4.93 -4.78 -4.60
CA ASN A 70 6.20 -4.10 -4.83
C ASN A 70 6.94 -3.88 -3.51
N PRO A 71 8.11 -4.51 -3.29
CA PRO A 71 8.92 -4.27 -2.11
C PRO A 71 9.63 -2.91 -2.24
N ARG A 72 9.23 -1.94 -1.40
CA ARG A 72 9.85 -0.61 -1.35
C ARG A 72 10.09 -0.17 0.10
N PRO A 73 11.06 0.73 0.36
CA PRO A 73 11.26 1.28 1.70
C PRO A 73 9.97 1.86 2.25
N THR A 74 9.63 1.45 3.47
CA THR A 74 8.46 1.97 4.18
C THR A 74 8.70 3.42 4.59
N LEU A 75 7.63 4.11 5.02
CA LEU A 75 7.77 5.43 5.62
C LEU A 75 8.71 5.41 6.83
N GLY A 76 8.60 4.36 7.66
CA GLY A 76 9.47 4.16 8.82
C GLY A 76 10.94 3.99 8.43
N ASP A 77 11.23 3.21 7.38
CA ASP A 77 12.58 3.03 6.86
C ASP A 77 13.18 4.37 6.40
N LYS A 78 12.41 5.14 5.63
CA LYS A 78 12.82 6.46 5.16
C LYS A 78 13.06 7.43 6.32
N PHE A 79 12.20 7.42 7.33
CA PHE A 79 12.36 8.28 8.50
C PHE A 79 13.63 7.93 9.30
N GLN A 80 13.90 6.65 9.51
CA GLN A 80 15.12 6.19 10.16
C GLN A 80 16.38 6.56 9.34
N GLU A 81 16.32 6.43 8.03
CA GLU A 81 17.41 6.85 7.14
C GLU A 81 17.69 8.36 7.25
N MET A 82 16.64 9.18 7.25
CA MET A 82 16.77 10.63 7.43
C MET A 82 17.36 10.98 8.81
N GLN A 83 16.89 10.33 9.89
CA GLN A 83 17.45 10.54 11.22
C GLN A 83 18.94 10.18 11.30
N LYS A 84 19.34 9.05 10.72
CA LYS A 84 20.75 8.64 10.67
C LYS A 84 21.60 9.67 9.93
N LYS A 85 21.13 10.15 8.77
CA LYS A 85 21.82 11.19 7.99
C LYS A 85 21.93 12.51 8.75
N ALA A 86 20.88 12.92 9.47
CA ALA A 86 20.89 14.13 10.28
C ALA A 86 21.92 14.04 11.42
N LYS A 87 21.90 12.94 12.20
CA LYS A 87 22.86 12.71 13.29
C LYS A 87 24.31 12.62 12.82
N ALA A 88 24.54 12.05 11.63
CA ALA A 88 25.89 11.98 11.05
C ALA A 88 26.43 13.37 10.62
N ARG A 89 25.55 14.29 10.21
CA ARG A 89 25.93 15.65 9.78
C ARG A 89 26.14 16.61 10.94
N ALA A 90 25.35 16.49 12.00
CA ALA A 90 25.49 17.31 13.20
C ALA A 90 25.36 16.43 14.46
N PRO A 91 26.45 16.21 15.21
CA PRO A 91 26.37 15.66 16.55
C PRO A 91 25.41 16.49 17.40
N GLU A 92 24.70 15.87 18.35
CA GLU A 92 23.60 16.49 19.11
C GLU A 92 23.95 17.87 19.68
N ALA A 93 25.16 18.04 20.22
CA ALA A 93 25.64 19.32 20.75
C ALA A 93 25.73 20.44 19.68
N LYS A 94 26.11 20.12 18.43
CA LYS A 94 26.16 21.10 17.33
C LYS A 94 24.78 21.38 16.74
N ALA A 95 23.88 20.40 16.77
CA ALA A 95 22.52 20.57 16.27
C ALA A 95 21.70 21.52 17.18
N GLN A 96 21.91 21.45 18.49
CA GLN A 96 21.21 22.28 19.46
C GLN A 96 21.64 23.75 19.38
N ALA A 97 22.95 24.01 19.33
CA ALA A 97 23.48 25.35 19.09
C ALA A 97 23.00 25.94 17.74
N ALA A 98 23.02 25.15 16.67
CA ALA A 98 22.54 25.60 15.36
C ALA A 98 21.03 25.90 15.33
N MET A 99 20.23 25.19 16.14
CA MET A 99 18.80 25.44 16.26
C MET A 99 18.52 26.75 17.01
N GLU A 100 19.24 27.01 18.10
CA GLU A 100 19.14 28.27 18.86
C GLU A 100 19.55 29.47 17.99
N ASP A 101 20.66 29.36 17.26
CA ASP A 101 21.11 30.38 16.29
C ASP A 101 20.09 30.63 15.18
N LEU A 102 19.42 29.58 14.70
CA LEU A 102 18.37 29.70 13.69
C LEU A 102 17.13 30.40 14.25
N LEU A 103 16.67 30.03 15.46
CA LEU A 103 15.52 30.66 16.11
C LEU A 103 15.77 32.15 16.38
N ALA A 104 17.00 32.52 16.75
CA ALA A 104 17.39 33.91 16.95
C ALA A 104 17.34 34.76 15.66
N GLN A 105 17.41 34.16 14.46
CA GLN A 105 17.29 34.89 13.19
C GLN A 105 15.85 35.30 12.85
N PHE A 106 14.86 34.71 13.53
CA PHE A 106 13.43 34.98 13.29
C PHE A 106 12.78 35.77 14.45
N ALA A 107 13.55 36.20 15.43
CA ALA A 107 13.14 37.06 16.54
C ALA A 107 13.53 38.52 16.27
#